data_AF-A0A5R9M406-F1
#
_entry.id   AF-A0A5R9M406-F1
#
_cell.length_a   1.000
_cell.length_b   1.000
_cell.length_c   1.000
_cell.angle_alpha   90.00
_cell.angle_beta   90.00
_cell.angle_gamma   90.00
#
_symmetry.space_group_name_H-M   'P 1'
#
loop_
_entity.id
_entity.type
_entity.pdbx_description
1 polymer ?
#
loop_
_entity_poly.entity_id
_entity_poly.type
_entity_poly.pdbx_seq_one_letter_code
_entity_poly.pdbx_strand_id
1 'polypeptide(L)'
;MRITKFGHACVRVEHGDTTVVVDPGAFTAPSAMDGADAVLITHEHMDHFEESRLRATLEAHPALRVWTNQAVAAQLEGVAQRVAVVGEGDAFEVKDSLPTSRPVALPRR
;
A
#
# COMPACT_ATOMS: atom_id res chain seq x y z
N MET A 1 6.19 17.52 -1.49
CA MET A 1 5.85 16.32 -0.70
C MET A 1 5.18 16.76 0.60
N ARG A 2 4.10 16.07 1.02
CA ARG A 2 3.39 16.27 2.29
C ARG A 2 3.20 14.92 2.97
N ILE A 3 3.36 14.88 4.30
CA ILE A 3 3.16 13.67 5.11
C ILE A 3 2.18 14.02 6.23
N THR A 4 1.13 13.22 6.39
CA THR A 4 0.07 13.44 7.38
C THR A 4 -0.17 12.16 8.17
N LYS A 5 -0.22 12.25 9.50
CA LYS A 5 -0.54 11.13 10.38
C LYS A 5 -2.05 11.04 10.61
N PHE A 6 -2.65 9.87 10.38
CA PHE A 6 -4.09 9.61 10.48
C PHE A 6 -4.48 8.71 11.68
N GLY A 7 -3.58 8.59 12.65
CA GLY A 7 -3.77 7.76 13.85
C GLY A 7 -2.81 6.58 13.87
N HIS A 8 -2.39 6.18 15.07
CA HIS A 8 -1.46 5.05 15.31
C HIS A 8 -0.28 5.00 14.33
N ALA A 9 -0.25 4.00 13.44
CA ALA A 9 0.76 3.78 12.41
C ALA A 9 0.38 4.36 11.04
N CYS A 10 -0.86 4.81 10.86
CA CYS A 10 -1.32 5.26 9.57
C CYS A 10 -0.72 6.62 9.19
N VAL A 11 -0.03 6.61 8.06
CA VAL A 11 0.58 7.78 7.44
C VAL A 11 0.15 7.87 5.99
N ARG A 12 -0.28 9.06 5.58
CA ARG A 12 -0.54 9.39 4.18
C ARG A 12 0.61 10.25 3.66
N VAL A 13 1.15 9.87 2.52
CA VAL A 13 2.21 10.58 1.80
C VAL A 13 1.67 11.07 0.47
N GLU A 14 1.77 12.38 0.24
CA GLU A 14 1.27 13.03 -0.96
C GLU A 14 2.43 13.71 -1.69
N HIS A 15 2.59 13.39 -2.97
CA HIS A 15 3.63 13.97 -3.82
C HIS A 15 3.11 14.15 -5.25
N GLY A 16 2.98 15.41 -5.68
CA GLY A 16 2.35 15.72 -6.96
C GLY A 16 0.88 15.29 -6.94
N ASP A 17 0.51 14.45 -7.91
CA ASP A 17 -0.80 13.80 -8.04
C ASP A 17 -0.82 12.37 -7.45
N THR A 18 0.24 11.96 -6.76
CA THR A 18 0.38 10.63 -6.17
C THR A 18 0.09 10.67 -4.67
N THR A 19 -0.82 9.79 -4.23
CA THR A 19 -1.17 9.56 -2.84
C THR A 19 -0.88 8.12 -2.44
N VAL A 20 -0.04 7.94 -1.43
CA VAL A 20 0.29 6.65 -0.82
C VAL A 20 -0.18 6.64 0.63
N VAL A 21 -0.84 5.56 1.06
CA VAL A 21 -1.25 5.37 2.45
C VAL A 21 -0.51 4.16 3.01
N VAL A 22 0.05 4.31 4.20
CA VAL A 22 0.77 3.24 4.91
C VAL A 22 -0.03 2.86 6.14
N ASP A 23 -0.18 1.56 6.38
CA ASP A 23 -0.75 0.93 7.58
C ASP A 23 -2.12 1.48 8.03
N PRO A 24 -3.16 1.47 7.17
CA PRO A 24 -4.50 1.93 7.52
C PRO A 24 -5.27 0.92 8.39
N GLY A 25 -4.73 0.56 9.56
CA GLY A 25 -5.34 -0.37 10.52
C GLY A 25 -6.53 0.21 11.30
N ALA A 26 -7.01 -0.53 12.29
CA ALA A 26 -8.25 -0.27 13.03
C ALA A 26 -8.34 1.12 13.68
N PHE A 27 -7.22 1.71 14.09
CA PHE A 27 -7.16 3.03 14.74
C PHE A 27 -6.99 4.20 13.76
N THR A 28 -7.16 3.95 12.47
CA THR A 28 -7.01 4.93 11.40
C THR A 28 -8.30 5.73 11.22
N ALA A 29 -8.18 7.04 11.06
CA ALA A 29 -9.31 7.89 10.72
C ALA A 29 -9.94 7.49 9.36
N PRO A 30 -11.28 7.53 9.20
CA PRO A 30 -11.95 6.95 8.04
C PRO A 30 -11.50 7.50 6.69
N SER A 31 -11.14 8.78 6.62
CA SER A 31 -10.75 9.47 5.38
C SER A 31 -9.31 9.22 4.94
N ALA A 32 -8.53 8.42 5.67
CA ALA A 32 -7.11 8.23 5.37
C ALA A 32 -6.86 7.69 3.95
N MET A 33 -7.73 6.79 3.48
CA MET A 33 -7.61 6.12 2.17
C MET A 33 -8.34 6.85 1.02
N ASP A 34 -8.98 7.99 1.28
CA ASP A 34 -9.76 8.70 0.25
C ASP A 34 -8.85 9.17 -0.89
N GLY A 35 -9.09 8.66 -2.10
CA GLY A 35 -8.27 8.99 -3.28
C GLY A 35 -6.83 8.48 -3.20
N ALA A 36 -6.56 7.44 -2.40
CA ALA A 36 -5.27 6.77 -2.39
C ALA A 36 -5.03 6.04 -3.72
N ASP A 37 -3.81 6.12 -4.23
CA ASP A 37 -3.34 5.38 -5.41
C ASP A 37 -2.70 4.05 -5.00
N ALA A 38 -2.03 4.06 -3.84
CA ALA A 38 -1.42 2.89 -3.23
C ALA A 38 -1.72 2.79 -1.75
N VAL A 39 -1.87 1.55 -1.28
CA VAL A 39 -1.83 1.20 0.14
C VAL A 39 -0.64 0.27 0.39
N LEU A 40 0.17 0.58 1.39
CA LEU A 40 1.23 -0.29 1.91
C LEU A 40 0.79 -0.83 3.26
N ILE A 41 0.94 -2.13 3.47
CA ILE A 41 0.68 -2.77 4.77
C ILE A 41 1.93 -3.52 5.18
N THR A 42 2.46 -3.18 6.35
CA THR A 42 3.71 -3.74 6.86
C THR A 42 3.55 -5.15 7.41
N HIS A 43 2.48 -5.41 8.16
CA HIS A 43 2.18 -6.71 8.78
C HIS A 43 0.70 -6.85 9.18
N GLU A 44 0.31 -8.06 9.58
CA GLU A 44 -1.06 -8.52 9.76
C GLU A 44 -1.76 -8.06 11.04
N HIS A 45 -1.07 -7.35 11.94
CA HIS A 45 -1.68 -6.91 13.18
C HIS A 45 -2.79 -5.87 12.92
N MET A 46 -3.87 -5.93 13.71
CA MET A 46 -5.08 -5.13 13.49
C MET A 46 -4.85 -3.62 13.49
N ASP A 47 -3.80 -3.15 14.16
CA ASP A 47 -3.44 -1.74 14.27
C ASP A 47 -2.71 -1.22 13.01
N HIS A 48 -2.27 -2.11 12.13
CA HIS A 48 -1.68 -1.82 10.82
C HIS A 48 -2.57 -2.27 9.64
N PHE A 49 -3.35 -3.33 9.84
CA PHE A 49 -4.17 -3.98 8.82
C PHE A 49 -5.60 -4.18 9.31
N GLU A 50 -6.58 -3.69 8.55
CA GLU A 50 -7.99 -4.00 8.78
C GLU A 50 -8.61 -4.51 7.48
N GLU A 51 -8.80 -5.83 7.39
CA GLU A 51 -9.17 -6.52 6.16
C GLU A 51 -10.49 -6.02 5.57
N SER A 52 -11.51 -5.81 6.40
CA SER A 52 -12.85 -5.50 5.91
C SER A 52 -12.91 -4.11 5.26
N ARG A 53 -12.28 -3.11 5.88
CA ARG A 53 -12.13 -1.76 5.30
C ARG A 53 -11.27 -1.78 4.06
N LEU A 54 -10.14 -2.50 4.04
CA LEU A 54 -9.31 -2.56 2.85
C LEU A 54 -10.08 -3.16 1.66
N ARG A 55 -10.81 -4.26 1.87
CA ARG A 55 -11.64 -4.88 0.83
C ARG A 55 -12.74 -3.94 0.34
N ALA A 56 -13.41 -3.23 1.23
CA ALA A 56 -14.42 -2.23 0.87
C ALA A 56 -13.82 -1.08 0.03
N THR A 57 -12.63 -0.60 0.40
CA THR A 57 -11.91 0.43 -0.37
C THR A 57 -11.48 -0.09 -1.74
N LEU A 58 -10.97 -1.33 -1.82
CA LEU A 58 -10.61 -1.94 -3.09
C LEU A 58 -11.82 -2.09 -4.02
N GLU A 59 -12.99 -2.45 -3.50
CA GLU A 59 -14.22 -2.52 -4.28
C GLU A 59 -14.64 -1.13 -4.80
N ALA A 60 -14.59 -0.10 -3.95
CA ALA A 60 -14.93 1.27 -4.32
C ALA A 60 -13.92 1.92 -5.29
N HIS A 61 -12.66 1.49 -5.27
CA HIS A 61 -11.57 2.07 -6.04
C HIS A 61 -10.84 1.01 -6.88
N PRO A 62 -11.34 0.66 -8.09
CA PRO A 62 -10.77 -0.40 -8.92
C PRO A 62 -9.30 -0.19 -9.32
N ALA A 63 -8.83 1.05 -9.35
CA ALA A 63 -7.44 1.41 -9.67
C ALA A 63 -6.48 1.31 -8.48
N LEU A 64 -6.99 1.17 -7.25
CA LEU A 64 -6.17 1.08 -6.05
C LEU A 64 -5.31 -0.19 -6.07
N ARG A 65 -4.04 -0.03 -5.72
CA ARG A 65 -3.06 -1.12 -5.62
C ARG A 65 -2.55 -1.28 -4.20
N VAL A 66 -2.29 -2.52 -3.78
CA VAL A 66 -1.78 -2.85 -2.45
C VAL A 66 -0.39 -3.46 -2.58
N TRP A 67 0.54 -3.00 -1.74
CA TRP A 67 1.86 -3.61 -1.56
C TRP A 67 1.99 -4.09 -0.12
N THR A 68 2.36 -5.35 0.05
CA THR A 68 2.44 -5.94 1.39
C THR A 68 3.31 -7.19 1.41
N ASN A 69 3.48 -7.81 2.58
CA ASN A 69 4.22 -9.05 2.75
C ASN A 69 3.37 -10.28 2.38
N GLN A 70 3.97 -11.48 2.41
CA GLN A 70 3.23 -12.72 2.09
C GLN A 70 2.09 -13.02 3.09
N ALA A 71 2.26 -12.71 4.37
CA ALA A 71 1.29 -13.04 5.42
C ALA A 71 -0.02 -12.27 5.25
N VAL A 72 0.04 -10.99 4.91
CA VAL A 72 -1.13 -10.16 4.63
C VAL A 72 -1.74 -10.52 3.28
N ALA A 73 -0.91 -10.74 2.25
CA ALA A 73 -1.42 -11.11 0.91
C ALA A 73 -2.24 -12.41 0.94
N ALA A 74 -1.85 -13.38 1.76
CA ALA A 74 -2.59 -14.62 1.97
C ALA A 74 -4.00 -14.41 2.56
N GLN A 75 -4.24 -13.30 3.27
CA GLN A 75 -5.56 -12.96 3.82
C GLN A 75 -6.45 -12.23 2.79
N LEU A 76 -5.89 -11.82 1.65
CA LEU A 76 -6.58 -11.03 0.61
C LEU A 76 -6.97 -11.87 -0.62
N GLU A 77 -7.29 -13.15 -0.41
CA GLU A 77 -7.82 -14.01 -1.47
C GLU A 77 -9.06 -13.37 -2.13
N GLY A 78 -9.19 -13.56 -3.44
CA GLY A 78 -10.24 -12.95 -4.28
C GLY A 78 -9.93 -11.55 -4.81
N VAL A 79 -8.93 -10.84 -4.27
CA VAL A 79 -8.45 -9.55 -4.79
C VAL A 79 -6.96 -9.55 -5.14
N ALA A 80 -6.36 -10.74 -5.22
CA ALA A 80 -4.93 -10.96 -5.42
C ALA A 80 -4.34 -10.24 -6.65
N GLN A 81 -5.13 -10.03 -7.70
CA GLN A 81 -4.71 -9.27 -8.90
C GLN A 81 -4.37 -7.80 -8.62
N ARG A 82 -4.78 -7.25 -7.47
CA ARG A 82 -4.47 -5.89 -7.01
C ARG A 82 -3.39 -5.85 -5.93
N VAL A 83 -2.94 -7.00 -5.45
CA VAL A 83 -1.99 -7.14 -4.35
C VAL A 83 -0.63 -7.57 -4.90
N ALA A 84 0.40 -6.79 -4.63
CA ALA A 84 1.78 -7.14 -4.90
C ALA A 84 2.48 -7.52 -3.60
N VAL A 85 3.09 -8.71 -3.59
CA VAL A 85 3.97 -9.14 -2.50
C VAL A 85 5.33 -8.47 -2.69
N VAL A 86 5.83 -7.84 -1.62
CA VAL A 86 7.18 -7.25 -1.54
C VAL A 86 7.91 -7.80 -0.32
N GLY A 87 9.22 -7.97 -0.47
CA GLY A 87 10.15 -8.40 0.57
C GLY A 87 11.32 -7.45 0.76
N GLU A 88 12.27 -7.89 1.59
CA GLU A 88 13.50 -7.15 1.81
C GLU A 88 14.28 -6.96 0.50
N GLY A 89 14.70 -5.72 0.24
CA GLY A 89 15.48 -5.36 -0.95
C GLY A 89 14.65 -5.11 -2.21
N ASP A 90 13.34 -5.38 -2.19
CA ASP A 90 12.47 -5.08 -3.31
C ASP A 90 12.22 -3.56 -3.43
N ALA A 91 12.05 -3.11 -4.68
CA ALA A 91 11.63 -1.75 -5.01
C ALA A 91 10.40 -1.80 -5.91
N PHE A 92 9.53 -0.80 -5.77
CA PHE A 92 8.32 -0.65 -6.58
C PHE A 92 7.97 0.81 -6.83
N GLU A 93 7.14 1.03 -7.85
CA GLU A 93 6.66 2.35 -8.27
C GLU A 93 5.13 2.38 -8.19
N VAL A 94 4.56 3.52 -7.74
CA VAL A 94 3.11 3.67 -7.49
C VAL A 94 2.40 4.40 -8.64
N LYS A 95 3.11 5.25 -9.37
CA LYS A 95 2.70 5.88 -10.64
C LYS A 95 3.97 6.12 -11.45
N ASP A 96 3.89 6.00 -12.77
CA ASP A 96 5.00 6.34 -13.67
C ASP A 96 5.41 7.81 -13.45
N SER A 97 6.40 8.03 -12.59
CA SER A 97 7.31 9.15 -12.80
C SER A 97 8.22 8.73 -13.95
N LEU A 98 8.34 9.57 -15.00
CA LEU A 98 9.28 9.43 -16.11
C LEU A 98 10.53 8.59 -15.76
N PRO A 99 11.00 7.71 -16.67
CA PRO A 99 11.82 6.55 -16.34
C PRO A 99 13.02 6.93 -15.49
N THR A 100 12.98 6.56 -14.21
CA THR A 100 14.18 6.59 -13.40
C THR A 100 15.08 5.46 -13.90
N SER A 101 16.30 5.82 -14.25
CA SER A 101 17.23 4.97 -14.99
C SER A 101 17.58 3.67 -14.24
N ARG A 102 17.23 2.54 -14.87
CA ARG A 102 17.73 1.15 -14.77
C ARG A 102 17.46 0.38 -13.46
N PRO A 103 16.88 -0.84 -13.54
CA PRO A 103 16.94 -1.79 -12.45
C PRO A 103 18.38 -2.29 -12.30
N VAL A 104 18.92 -2.21 -11.08
CA VAL A 104 20.14 -2.94 -10.71
C VAL A 104 19.76 -4.42 -10.67
N ALA A 105 20.28 -5.19 -11.62
CA ALA A 105 20.20 -6.64 -11.59
C ALA A 105 20.97 -7.15 -10.35
N LEU A 106 20.27 -7.74 -9.40
CA LEU A 106 20.89 -8.54 -8.35
C LEU A 106 21.41 -9.85 -8.98
N PRO A 107 22.68 -10.23 -8.75
CA PRO A 107 23.19 -11.51 -9.21
C PRO A 107 22.52 -12.63 -8.40
N ARG A 108 21.85 -13.54 -9.11
CA ARG A 108 21.45 -14.83 -8.53
C ARG A 108 22.71 -15.59 -8.14
N ARG A 109 22.82 -15.96 -6.87
CA ARG A 109 23.68 -17.06 -6.41
C ARG A 109 22.78 -18.19 -5.95
#